data_AF-A0A7X9GPX0-F1
#
_entry.id   AF-A0A7X9GPX0-F1
#
_cell.length_a   1.000
_cell.length_b   1.000
_cell.length_c   1.000
_cell.angle_alpha   90.00
_cell.angle_beta   90.00
_cell.angle_gamma   90.00
#
_symmetry.space_group_name_H-M   'P 1'
#
loop_
_entity.id
_entity.type
_entity.pdbx_description
1 polymer ?
#
loop_
_entity_poly.entity_id
_entity_poly.type
_entity_poly.pdbx_seq_one_letter_code
_entity_poly.pdbx_strand_id
1 'polypeptide(L)'
;MDAEFIVVHNTANDAPAANEVAYMIRNNNSVSFHYAIDDKEIVQGIPENRNAFHAGDGGNGKGNRKGLSVEICYSKSGGQRFIQAEKLAAKFIASKLKEKNWGIDKVKKHQDFSGKYCPHRTLDMGWQRFLNMIKTELNSLNKPKGGNNMANNNTPSTWAKEAWEWAKKEGIMDGNRPKDNMTREEFATVIHRLYKSGKLR
;
A
#
# COMPACT_ATOMS: atom_id res chain seq x y z
N MET A 1 -19.45 1.38 14.52
CA MET A 1 -19.69 1.81 13.15
C MET A 1 -19.30 0.64 12.28
N ASP A 2 -20.21 0.27 11.40
CA ASP A 2 -19.88 -0.62 10.29
C ASP A 2 -19.47 0.28 9.12
N ALA A 3 -18.17 0.34 8.87
CA ALA A 3 -17.60 1.21 7.85
C ALA A 3 -17.94 0.66 6.46
N GLU A 4 -18.17 1.54 5.49
CA GLU A 4 -18.46 1.14 4.10
C GLU A 4 -17.43 1.69 3.10
N PHE A 5 -16.65 2.69 3.51
CA PHE A 5 -15.63 3.35 2.70
C PHE A 5 -14.62 4.12 3.56
N ILE A 6 -13.55 4.59 2.92
CA ILE A 6 -12.54 5.47 3.50
C ILE A 6 -12.77 6.89 2.95
N VAL A 7 -12.66 7.90 3.80
CA VAL A 7 -12.72 9.31 3.40
C VAL A 7 -11.36 9.94 3.63
N VAL A 8 -10.77 10.49 2.56
CA VAL A 8 -9.44 11.07 2.57
C VAL A 8 -9.51 12.56 2.81
N HIS A 9 -8.64 13.04 3.68
CA HIS A 9 -8.55 14.42 4.12
C HIS A 9 -7.11 14.93 4.08
N ASN A 10 -6.99 16.25 4.10
CA ASN A 10 -5.74 16.97 4.29
C ASN A 10 -5.96 17.90 5.48
N THR A 11 -5.03 17.85 6.42
CA THR A 11 -5.11 18.61 7.69
C THR A 11 -5.18 20.12 7.50
N ALA A 12 -4.71 20.64 6.34
CA ALA A 12 -4.46 22.06 6.10
C ALA A 12 -3.56 22.68 7.18
N ASN A 13 -2.65 21.87 7.73
CA ASN A 13 -1.72 22.22 8.78
C ASN A 13 -0.32 21.65 8.52
N ASP A 14 0.66 22.04 9.35
CA ASP A 14 2.05 21.56 9.32
C ASP A 14 2.47 20.80 10.59
N ALA A 15 1.50 20.22 11.31
CA ALA A 15 1.74 19.44 12.51
C ALA A 15 1.98 17.94 12.21
N PRO A 16 2.78 17.24 13.04
CA PRO A 16 2.91 15.78 12.97
C PRO A 16 1.61 15.07 13.38
N ALA A 17 1.49 13.80 13.00
CA ALA A 17 0.28 12.99 13.22
C ALA A 17 -0.07 12.84 14.71
N ALA A 18 0.93 12.64 15.57
CA ALA A 18 0.73 12.56 17.02
C ALA A 18 0.11 13.84 17.59
N ASN A 19 0.50 15.02 17.08
CA ASN A 19 -0.04 16.29 17.56
C ASN A 19 -1.46 16.54 17.07
N GLU A 20 -1.78 16.18 15.81
CA GLU A 20 -3.13 16.27 15.28
C GLU A 20 -4.10 15.41 16.12
N VAL A 21 -3.72 14.17 16.42
CA VAL A 21 -4.52 13.26 17.26
C VAL A 21 -4.62 13.77 18.70
N ALA A 22 -3.50 14.18 19.32
CA ALA A 22 -3.51 14.70 20.68
C ALA A 22 -4.39 15.95 20.84
N TYR A 23 -4.35 16.86 19.86
CA TYR A 23 -5.24 18.01 19.83
C TYR A 23 -6.70 17.59 19.67
N MET A 24 -6.99 16.72 18.71
CA MET A 24 -8.35 16.24 18.41
C MET A 24 -9.01 15.60 19.63
N ILE A 25 -8.30 14.74 20.38
CA ILE A 25 -8.85 14.04 21.55
C ILE A 25 -9.03 14.98 22.75
N ARG A 26 -8.16 15.99 22.92
CA ARG A 26 -8.19 16.88 24.10
C ARG A 26 -9.28 17.95 24.02
N ASN A 27 -9.67 18.38 22.83
CA ASN A 27 -10.62 19.47 22.68
C ASN A 27 -12.08 18.98 22.74
N ASN A 28 -13.02 19.89 23.03
CA ASN A 28 -14.44 19.58 23.17
C ASN A 28 -15.26 19.89 21.91
N ASN A 29 -14.62 20.02 20.74
CA ASN A 29 -15.34 20.27 19.49
C ASN A 29 -15.97 18.99 18.95
N SER A 30 -17.09 19.13 18.25
CA SER A 30 -17.72 18.04 17.48
C SER A 30 -16.99 17.81 16.14
N VAL A 31 -15.66 17.64 16.19
CA VAL A 31 -14.80 17.39 15.03
C VAL A 31 -13.77 16.31 15.41
N SER A 32 -13.72 15.22 14.64
CA SER A 32 -12.82 14.11 14.93
C SER A 32 -12.52 13.29 13.68
N PHE A 33 -11.45 12.50 13.72
CA PHE A 33 -11.00 11.63 12.63
C PHE A 33 -10.41 10.33 13.20
N HIS A 34 -10.41 9.26 12.41
CA HIS A 34 -9.94 7.95 12.87
C HIS A 34 -8.42 7.86 12.87
N TYR A 35 -7.78 8.39 11.82
CA TYR A 35 -6.34 8.32 11.62
C TYR A 35 -5.77 9.66 11.20
N ALA A 36 -4.60 10.02 11.75
CA ALA A 36 -3.70 11.00 11.18
C ALA A 36 -2.42 10.30 10.71
N ILE A 37 -1.89 10.72 9.56
CA ILE A 37 -0.73 10.09 8.92
C ILE A 37 0.25 11.18 8.50
N ASP A 38 1.48 11.06 8.98
CA ASP A 38 2.57 11.96 8.64
C ASP A 38 3.69 11.23 7.91
N ASP A 39 4.86 11.86 7.76
CA ASP A 39 5.98 11.29 7.00
C ASP A 39 6.64 10.08 7.69
N LYS A 40 6.29 9.77 8.94
CA LYS A 40 6.95 8.78 9.78
C LYS A 40 5.99 7.73 10.31
N GLU A 41 4.78 8.12 10.70
CA GLU A 41 3.89 7.25 11.46
C GLU A 41 2.40 7.40 11.08
N ILE A 42 1.63 6.44 11.56
CA ILE A 42 0.16 6.38 11.46
C ILE A 42 -0.36 6.35 12.89
N VAL A 43 -1.11 7.37 13.29
CA VAL A 43 -1.65 7.48 14.66
C VAL A 43 -3.16 7.36 14.61
N GLN A 44 -3.70 6.40 15.36
CA GLN A 44 -5.15 6.23 15.52
C GLN A 44 -5.67 7.12 16.64
N GLY A 45 -6.69 7.93 16.33
CA GLY A 45 -7.38 8.77 17.31
C GLY A 45 -8.73 8.20 17.75
N ILE A 46 -9.55 7.73 16.81
CA ILE A 46 -10.87 7.17 17.09
C ILE A 46 -10.90 5.68 16.69
N PRO A 47 -11.45 4.78 17.54
CA PRO A 47 -11.65 3.38 17.18
C PRO A 47 -12.52 3.22 15.92
N GLU A 48 -12.17 2.29 15.02
CA GLU A 48 -12.92 2.05 13.77
C GLU A 48 -14.36 1.56 13.99
N ASN A 49 -14.64 0.97 15.16
CA ASN A 49 -15.98 0.56 15.55
C ASN A 49 -16.82 1.74 16.10
N ARG A 50 -16.39 2.99 15.94
CA ARG A 50 -17.14 4.21 16.24
C ARG A 50 -17.13 5.13 15.04
N ASN A 51 -18.07 6.07 15.00
CA ASN A 51 -18.04 7.12 13.98
C ASN A 51 -17.10 8.26 14.42
N ALA A 52 -16.72 9.09 13.46
CA ALA A 52 -16.06 10.36 13.69
C ALA A 52 -16.86 11.50 13.02
N PHE A 53 -16.58 12.76 13.38
CA PHE A 53 -17.24 13.92 12.77
C PHE A 53 -16.24 14.69 11.90
N HIS A 54 -16.18 14.35 10.61
CA HIS A 54 -15.13 14.82 9.69
C HIS A 54 -15.64 15.28 8.32
N ALA A 55 -16.77 14.74 7.84
CA ALA A 55 -17.21 14.87 6.45
C ALA A 55 -18.14 16.07 6.18
N GLY A 56 -18.54 16.80 7.23
CA GLY A 56 -19.36 18.01 7.09
C GLY A 56 -20.77 17.78 6.53
N ASP A 57 -21.28 16.55 6.56
CA ASP A 57 -22.56 16.14 5.98
C ASP A 57 -23.68 15.95 7.03
N GLY A 58 -23.60 16.72 8.12
CA GLY A 58 -24.57 16.72 9.21
C GLY A 58 -24.44 15.52 10.16
N GLY A 59 -25.35 15.42 11.13
CA GLY A 59 -25.28 14.41 12.21
C GLY A 59 -25.52 12.97 11.76
N ASN A 60 -26.18 12.77 10.60
CA ASN A 60 -26.56 11.46 10.08
C ASN A 60 -26.07 11.20 8.64
N GLY A 61 -25.22 12.07 8.09
CA GLY A 61 -24.68 11.89 6.75
C GLY A 61 -23.78 10.66 6.63
N LYS A 62 -23.74 10.07 5.44
CA LYS A 62 -22.99 8.83 5.20
C LYS A 62 -21.49 9.00 5.44
N GLY A 63 -20.92 10.15 5.10
CA GLY A 63 -19.52 10.47 5.32
C GLY A 63 -19.14 10.32 6.79
N ASN A 64 -19.84 11.00 7.68
CA ASN A 64 -19.63 10.89 9.13
C ASN A 64 -19.97 9.51 9.68
N ARG A 65 -21.04 8.86 9.19
CA ARG A 65 -21.62 7.67 9.84
C ARG A 65 -21.12 6.34 9.31
N LYS A 66 -20.43 6.33 8.16
CA LYS A 66 -19.96 5.12 7.46
C LYS A 66 -18.53 5.24 6.93
N GLY A 67 -17.91 6.43 7.02
CA GLY A 67 -16.57 6.68 6.52
C GLY A 67 -15.48 6.51 7.57
N LEU A 68 -14.42 5.77 7.23
CA LEU A 68 -13.16 5.85 7.96
C LEU A 68 -12.36 7.07 7.49
N SER A 69 -12.37 8.13 8.30
CA SER A 69 -11.56 9.34 8.07
C SER A 69 -10.05 9.10 8.22
N VAL A 70 -9.30 9.49 7.18
CA VAL A 70 -7.82 9.50 7.14
C VAL A 70 -7.34 10.92 6.84
N GLU A 71 -6.68 11.55 7.80
CA GLU A 71 -6.07 12.88 7.70
C GLU A 71 -4.60 12.78 7.29
N ILE A 72 -4.22 13.42 6.18
CA ILE A 72 -2.83 13.50 5.72
C ILE A 72 -2.22 14.82 6.24
N CYS A 73 -1.16 14.69 7.04
CA CYS A 73 -0.45 15.79 7.69
C CYS A 73 0.41 16.61 6.71
N TYR A 74 0.88 17.78 7.16
CA TYR A 74 1.77 18.68 6.42
C TYR A 74 1.22 19.25 5.11
N SER A 75 -0.08 19.20 4.89
CA SER A 75 -0.67 19.67 3.63
C SER A 75 -0.67 21.19 3.51
N LYS A 76 -0.46 21.96 4.59
CA LYS A 76 -0.43 23.44 4.49
C LYS A 76 0.76 23.92 3.68
N SER A 77 1.98 23.60 4.11
CA SER A 77 3.20 23.97 3.39
C SER A 77 3.59 22.94 2.33
N GLY A 78 3.15 21.68 2.46
CA GLY A 78 3.47 20.62 1.52
C GLY A 78 4.91 20.15 1.62
N GLY A 79 5.60 20.10 0.48
CA GLY A 79 7.00 19.68 0.38
C GLY A 79 7.21 18.19 0.66
N GLN A 80 8.47 17.81 0.93
CA GLN A 80 8.86 16.41 1.04
C GLN A 80 8.11 15.68 2.15
N ARG A 81 7.84 16.34 3.29
CA ARG A 81 7.08 15.74 4.39
C ARG A 81 5.67 15.35 3.96
N PHE A 82 4.95 16.23 3.27
CA PHE A 82 3.63 15.89 2.72
C PHE A 82 3.71 14.75 1.70
N ILE A 83 4.70 14.77 0.80
CA ILE A 83 4.85 13.71 -0.22
C ILE A 83 5.06 12.34 0.44
N GLN A 84 5.85 12.26 1.51
CA GLN A 84 6.06 11.02 2.24
C GLN A 84 4.83 10.62 3.06
N ALA A 85 4.14 11.58 3.68
CA ALA A 85 2.87 11.34 4.35
C ALA A 85 1.80 10.78 3.41
N GLU A 86 1.70 11.35 2.20
CA GLU A 86 0.75 10.90 1.17
C GLU A 86 1.07 9.49 0.66
N LYS A 87 2.36 9.14 0.53
CA LYS A 87 2.78 7.76 0.21
C LYS A 87 2.46 6.78 1.33
N LEU A 88 2.70 7.16 2.58
CA LEU A 88 2.37 6.32 3.74
C LEU A 88 0.85 6.13 3.87
N ALA A 89 0.08 7.19 3.62
CA ALA A 89 -1.38 7.13 3.57
C ALA A 89 -1.86 6.20 2.44
N ALA A 90 -1.26 6.24 1.26
CA ALA A 90 -1.61 5.32 0.17
C ALA A 90 -1.40 3.84 0.56
N LYS A 91 -0.26 3.52 1.20
CA LYS A 91 0.04 2.18 1.75
C LYS A 91 -0.97 1.75 2.81
N PHE A 92 -1.25 2.64 3.75
CA PHE A 92 -2.21 2.38 4.83
C PHE A 92 -3.62 2.13 4.27
N ILE A 93 -4.11 3.00 3.38
CA ILE A 93 -5.42 2.84 2.75
C ILE A 93 -5.50 1.52 1.98
N ALA A 94 -4.48 1.17 1.19
CA ALA A 94 -4.43 -0.12 0.51
C ALA A 94 -4.50 -1.31 1.48
N SER A 95 -3.81 -1.24 2.62
CA SER A 95 -3.90 -2.28 3.66
C SER A 95 -5.32 -2.42 4.22
N LYS A 96 -6.03 -1.31 4.44
CA LYS A 96 -7.41 -1.28 4.94
C LYS A 96 -8.41 -1.79 3.90
N LEU A 97 -8.21 -1.44 2.63
CA LEU A 97 -9.00 -1.99 1.54
C LEU A 97 -8.86 -3.51 1.47
N LYS A 98 -7.63 -4.03 1.58
CA LYS A 98 -7.40 -5.49 1.61
C LYS A 98 -8.04 -6.14 2.83
N GLU A 99 -7.85 -5.59 4.03
CA GLU A 99 -8.44 -6.08 5.28
C GLU A 99 -9.96 -6.23 5.18
N LYS A 100 -10.63 -5.27 4.53
CA LYS A 100 -12.09 -5.23 4.42
C LYS A 100 -12.64 -5.82 3.11
N ASN A 101 -11.77 -6.42 2.29
CA ASN A 101 -12.10 -6.94 0.96
C ASN A 101 -12.82 -5.90 0.06
N TRP A 102 -12.29 -4.67 0.04
CA TRP A 102 -12.82 -3.55 -0.70
C TRP A 102 -11.99 -3.21 -1.94
N GLY A 103 -12.68 -2.73 -2.97
CA GLY A 103 -12.07 -2.14 -4.15
C GLY A 103 -11.73 -0.66 -3.96
N ILE A 104 -11.02 -0.12 -4.94
CA ILE A 104 -10.65 1.31 -4.98
C ILE A 104 -11.86 2.25 -5.01
N ASP A 105 -13.03 1.78 -5.45
CA ASP A 105 -14.29 2.51 -5.47
C ASP A 105 -14.75 2.95 -4.07
N LYS A 106 -14.22 2.29 -3.03
CA LYS A 106 -14.44 2.61 -1.61
C LYS A 106 -13.50 3.68 -1.06
N VAL A 107 -12.66 4.31 -1.89
CA VAL A 107 -11.88 5.49 -1.51
C VAL A 107 -12.60 6.74 -1.99
N LYS A 108 -13.08 7.54 -1.04
CA LYS A 108 -13.76 8.82 -1.25
C LYS A 108 -12.91 9.97 -0.74
N LYS A 109 -13.22 11.19 -1.19
CA LYS A 109 -12.67 12.44 -0.65
C LYS A 109 -13.74 13.17 0.13
N HIS A 110 -13.36 13.98 1.12
CA HIS A 110 -14.30 14.82 1.87
C HIS A 110 -15.21 15.64 0.93
N GLN A 111 -14.67 16.16 -0.17
CA GLN A 111 -15.41 16.89 -1.19
C GLN A 111 -16.66 16.14 -1.71
N ASP A 112 -16.66 14.81 -1.74
CA ASP A 112 -17.79 14.01 -2.22
C ASP A 112 -19.04 14.08 -1.30
N PHE A 113 -18.89 14.60 -0.08
CA PHE A 113 -19.95 14.62 0.94
C PHE A 113 -20.51 16.02 1.19
N SER A 114 -19.64 17.01 1.37
CA SER A 114 -20.04 18.39 1.70
C SER A 114 -19.67 19.42 0.64
N GLY A 115 -18.98 19.02 -0.42
CA GLY A 115 -18.42 19.94 -1.41
C GLY A 115 -17.18 20.70 -0.95
N LYS A 116 -16.74 20.57 0.31
CA LYS A 116 -15.51 21.20 0.83
C LYS A 116 -14.32 20.81 -0.04
N TYR A 117 -13.48 21.79 -0.42
CA TYR A 117 -12.23 21.54 -1.14
C TYR A 117 -11.20 20.82 -0.26
N CYS A 118 -11.39 19.51 -0.07
CA CYS A 118 -10.61 18.65 0.78
C CYS A 118 -10.64 17.22 0.20
N PRO A 119 -9.49 16.54 0.04
CA PRO A 119 -8.12 16.89 0.48
C PRO A 119 -7.43 17.88 -0.47
N HIS A 120 -7.26 19.14 -0.07
CA HIS A 120 -6.92 20.24 -0.99
C HIS A 120 -5.63 20.01 -1.79
N ARG A 121 -4.52 19.66 -1.14
CA ARG A 121 -3.22 19.48 -1.81
C ARG A 121 -3.18 18.20 -2.62
N THR A 122 -3.78 17.13 -2.11
CA THR A 122 -3.94 15.88 -2.88
C THR A 122 -4.80 16.10 -4.13
N LEU A 123 -5.81 16.99 -4.07
CA LEU A 123 -6.59 17.43 -5.23
C LEU A 123 -5.74 18.25 -6.20
N ASP A 124 -4.97 19.22 -5.70
CA ASP A 124 -4.06 20.06 -6.51
C ASP A 124 -3.05 19.22 -7.31
N MET A 125 -2.56 18.13 -6.71
CA MET A 125 -1.61 17.20 -7.36
C MET A 125 -2.30 16.11 -8.19
N GLY A 126 -3.63 16.11 -8.25
CA GLY A 126 -4.44 15.16 -9.01
C GLY A 126 -4.97 13.99 -8.18
N TRP A 127 -6.29 13.94 -8.02
CA TRP A 127 -6.99 12.85 -7.32
C TRP A 127 -6.74 11.48 -7.96
N GLN A 128 -6.79 11.39 -9.30
CA GLN A 128 -6.54 10.13 -9.99
C GLN A 128 -5.11 9.62 -9.79
N ARG A 129 -4.12 10.53 -9.68
CA ARG A 129 -2.74 10.18 -9.34
C ARG A 129 -2.68 9.53 -7.96
N PHE A 130 -3.39 10.07 -6.97
CA PHE A 130 -3.45 9.47 -5.63
C PHE A 130 -4.17 8.11 -5.62
N LEU A 131 -5.29 7.98 -6.32
CA LEU A 131 -5.97 6.68 -6.47
C LEU A 131 -5.05 5.63 -7.14
N ASN A 132 -4.23 6.03 -8.11
CA ASN A 132 -3.27 5.13 -8.76
C ASN A 132 -2.16 4.67 -7.80
N MET A 133 -1.72 5.53 -6.87
CA MET A 133 -0.80 5.13 -5.79
C MET A 133 -1.42 4.03 -4.92
N ILE A 134 -2.67 4.24 -4.46
CA ILE A 134 -3.40 3.25 -3.65
C ILE A 134 -3.60 1.94 -4.42
N LYS A 135 -4.01 2.00 -5.70
CA LYS A 135 -4.16 0.80 -6.55
C LYS A 135 -2.86 0.02 -6.67
N THR A 136 -1.73 0.71 -6.82
CA THR A 136 -0.42 0.07 -6.92
C THR A 136 -0.07 -0.70 -5.65
N GLU A 137 -0.29 -0.09 -4.49
CA GLU A 137 -0.08 -0.73 -3.18
C GLU A 137 -1.06 -1.90 -2.97
N LEU A 138 -2.36 -1.72 -3.29
CA LEU A 138 -3.39 -2.75 -3.15
C LEU A 138 -3.10 -3.96 -4.05
N ASN A 139 -2.73 -3.73 -5.31
CA ASN A 139 -2.33 -4.79 -6.23
C ASN A 139 -1.09 -5.53 -5.72
N SER A 140 -0.12 -4.81 -5.14
CA SER A 140 1.08 -5.42 -4.55
C SER A 140 0.74 -6.29 -3.35
N LEU A 141 -0.25 -5.91 -2.55
CA LEU A 141 -0.75 -6.72 -1.44
C LEU A 141 -1.57 -7.93 -1.91
N ASN A 142 -2.27 -7.84 -3.04
CA ASN A 142 -3.10 -8.91 -3.58
C ASN A 142 -2.32 -9.93 -4.42
N LYS A 143 -1.10 -9.60 -4.84
CA LYS A 143 -0.19 -10.59 -5.41
C LYS A 143 0.09 -11.68 -4.35
N PRO A 144 0.03 -12.97 -4.72
CA PRO A 144 0.53 -14.03 -3.85
C PRO A 144 1.95 -13.69 -3.41
N LYS A 145 2.25 -13.83 -2.12
CA LYS A 145 3.64 -13.83 -1.63
C LYS A 145 4.30 -15.11 -2.17
N GLY A 146 4.73 -15.07 -3.43
CA GLY A 146 5.20 -16.24 -4.18
C GLY A 146 4.92 -16.10 -5.68
N GLY A 147 5.45 -15.06 -6.31
CA GLY A 147 5.32 -14.85 -7.75
C GLY A 147 6.17 -13.67 -8.18
N ASN A 148 7.44 -13.91 -8.46
CA ASN A 148 8.32 -12.96 -9.13
C ASN A 148 7.58 -12.37 -10.33
N ASN A 149 7.59 -11.04 -10.45
CA ASN A 149 7.10 -10.35 -11.64
C ASN A 149 7.72 -11.02 -12.87
N MET A 150 6.88 -11.49 -13.78
CA MET A 150 7.26 -11.97 -15.10
C MET A 150 7.90 -10.83 -15.92
N ALA A 151 9.17 -10.52 -15.65
CA ALA A 151 10.12 -10.41 -16.75
C ALA A 151 10.42 -11.86 -17.18
N ASN A 152 10.70 -12.11 -18.46
CA ASN A 152 11.04 -13.44 -18.99
C ASN A 152 12.16 -14.11 -18.14
N ASN A 153 11.72 -14.86 -17.13
CA ASN A 153 12.59 -15.47 -16.12
C ASN A 153 13.24 -16.75 -16.63
N ASN A 154 12.94 -17.18 -17.86
CA ASN A 154 13.61 -18.31 -18.52
C ASN A 154 14.90 -17.91 -19.25
N THR A 155 15.23 -16.62 -19.26
CA THR A 155 16.48 -16.15 -19.85
C THR A 155 17.53 -15.98 -18.74
N PRO A 156 18.66 -16.73 -18.77
CA PRO A 156 19.74 -16.54 -17.82
C PRO A 156 20.37 -15.15 -17.98
N SER A 157 21.03 -14.65 -16.93
CA SER A 157 21.85 -13.44 -17.03
C SER A 157 22.98 -13.65 -18.05
N THR A 158 23.40 -12.58 -18.74
CA THR A 158 24.41 -12.66 -19.81
C THR A 158 25.68 -13.40 -19.38
N TRP A 159 26.15 -13.17 -18.16
CA TRP A 159 27.34 -13.81 -17.61
C TRP A 159 27.18 -15.31 -17.35
N ALA A 160 25.95 -15.81 -17.14
CA ALA A 160 25.65 -17.20 -16.82
C ALA A 160 25.14 -17.99 -18.04
N LYS A 161 25.00 -17.33 -19.20
CA LYS A 161 24.33 -17.89 -20.38
C LYS A 161 25.00 -19.18 -20.87
N GLU A 162 26.32 -19.19 -20.99
CA GLU A 162 27.07 -20.36 -21.46
C GLU A 162 26.90 -21.57 -20.52
N ALA A 163 27.11 -21.36 -19.22
CA ALA A 163 26.94 -22.40 -18.22
C ALA A 163 25.50 -22.94 -18.15
N TRP A 164 24.50 -22.05 -18.33
CA TRP A 164 23.09 -22.42 -18.35
C TRP A 164 22.73 -23.31 -19.55
N GLU A 165 23.16 -22.93 -20.76
CA GLU A 165 22.91 -23.73 -21.97
C GLU A 165 23.62 -25.09 -21.91
N TRP A 166 24.85 -25.12 -21.38
CA TRP A 166 25.54 -26.38 -21.10
C TRP A 166 24.75 -27.25 -20.12
N ALA A 167 24.34 -26.71 -18.96
CA ALA A 167 23.64 -27.49 -17.93
C ALA A 167 22.30 -28.05 -18.45
N LYS A 168 21.62 -27.29 -19.31
CA LYS A 168 20.40 -27.71 -20.00
C LYS A 168 20.68 -28.81 -21.02
N LYS A 169 21.69 -28.65 -21.87
CA LYS A 169 22.09 -29.64 -22.89
C LYS A 169 22.47 -30.99 -22.25
N GLU A 170 23.15 -30.93 -21.12
CA GLU A 170 23.63 -32.11 -20.39
C GLU A 170 22.55 -32.73 -19.48
N GLY A 171 21.33 -32.21 -19.49
CA GLY A 171 20.22 -32.71 -18.68
C GLY A 171 20.41 -32.55 -17.17
N ILE A 172 21.37 -31.72 -16.74
CA ILE A 172 21.66 -31.46 -15.33
C ILE A 172 20.55 -30.59 -14.74
N MET A 173 20.14 -29.56 -15.49
CA MET A 173 19.03 -28.66 -15.15
C MET A 173 17.92 -28.74 -16.22
N ASP A 174 16.70 -28.38 -15.86
CA ASP A 174 15.50 -28.50 -16.73
C ASP A 174 15.35 -27.34 -17.73
N GLY A 175 16.20 -26.32 -17.62
CA GLY A 175 16.19 -25.15 -18.49
C GLY A 175 15.13 -24.10 -18.11
N ASN A 176 14.52 -24.21 -16.92
CA ASN A 176 13.55 -23.26 -16.45
C ASN A 176 14.03 -22.42 -15.25
N ARG A 177 13.45 -21.23 -15.09
CA ARG A 177 13.57 -20.39 -13.88
C ARG A 177 15.04 -20.12 -13.41
N PRO A 178 16.02 -19.81 -14.28
CA PRO A 178 17.43 -19.55 -13.91
C PRO A 178 17.69 -18.48 -12.85
N LYS A 179 16.70 -17.63 -12.53
CA LYS A 179 16.81 -16.53 -11.58
C LYS A 179 16.02 -16.74 -10.29
N ASP A 180 15.35 -17.88 -10.14
CA ASP A 180 14.58 -18.20 -8.93
C ASP A 180 15.46 -18.85 -7.85
N ASN A 181 14.97 -18.83 -6.62
CA ASN A 181 15.59 -19.56 -5.52
C ASN A 181 15.46 -21.08 -5.73
N MET A 182 16.54 -21.81 -5.43
CA MET A 182 16.60 -23.28 -5.53
C MET A 182 16.28 -23.93 -4.17
N THR A 183 15.44 -24.96 -4.19
CA THR A 183 15.15 -25.81 -3.02
C THR A 183 16.27 -26.81 -2.76
N ARG A 184 16.31 -27.40 -1.55
CA ARG A 184 17.27 -28.45 -1.22
C ARG A 184 17.07 -29.73 -2.05
N GLU A 185 15.83 -30.05 -2.43
CA GLU A 185 15.50 -31.21 -3.25
C GLU A 185 15.97 -31.03 -4.70
N GLU A 186 15.77 -29.84 -5.28
CA GLU A 186 16.30 -29.49 -6.60
C GLU A 186 17.84 -29.54 -6.59
N PHE A 187 18.48 -29.02 -5.54
CA PHE A 187 19.94 -29.08 -5.40
C PHE A 187 20.46 -30.52 -5.31
N ALA A 188 19.82 -31.37 -4.50
CA ALA A 188 20.18 -32.79 -4.40
C ALA A 188 20.02 -33.51 -5.75
N THR A 189 18.97 -33.18 -6.51
CA THR A 189 18.74 -33.72 -7.85
C THR A 189 19.84 -33.30 -8.83
N VAL A 190 20.25 -32.04 -8.81
CA VAL A 190 21.36 -31.53 -9.64
C VAL A 190 22.67 -32.26 -9.32
N ILE A 191 23.02 -32.41 -8.04
CA ILE A 191 24.22 -33.16 -7.61
C ILE A 191 24.15 -34.61 -8.08
N HIS A 192 23.01 -35.28 -7.88
CA HIS A 192 22.84 -36.68 -8.27
C HIS A 192 22.95 -36.87 -9.80
N ARG A 193 22.43 -35.94 -10.60
CA ARG A 193 22.60 -35.94 -12.07
C ARG A 193 24.05 -35.73 -12.47
N LEU A 194 24.77 -34.80 -11.82
CA LEU A 194 26.20 -34.58 -12.04
C LEU A 194 27.02 -35.83 -11.73
N TYR A 195 26.75 -36.50 -10.60
CA TYR A 195 27.38 -37.77 -10.22
C TYR A 195 27.12 -38.86 -11.27
N LYS A 196 25.85 -39.07 -11.66
CA LYS A 196 25.49 -40.06 -12.69
C LYS A 196 26.11 -39.78 -14.06
N SER A 197 26.36 -38.51 -14.38
CA SER A 197 27.01 -38.11 -15.63
C SER A 197 28.53 -38.35 -15.64
N GLY A 198 29.14 -38.77 -14.52
CA GLY A 198 30.58 -39.02 -14.40
C GLY A 198 31.44 -37.75 -14.35
N LYS A 199 30.81 -36.59 -14.17
CA LYS A 199 31.45 -35.26 -14.16
C LYS A 199 31.81 -34.75 -12.76
N LEU A 200 31.24 -35.37 -11.74
CA LEU A 200 31.63 -35.18 -10.35
C LEU A 200 32.51 -36.38 -9.97
N ARG A 201 33.82 -36.14 -9.77
CA ARG A 201 34.79 -37.14 -9.31
C ARG A 201 35.35 -36.73 -7.96
#